data_AF-A0A2D9B6I7-F1
#
_entry.id   AF-A0A2D9B6I7-F1
#
_cell.length_a   1.000
_cell.length_b   1.000
_cell.length_c   1.000
_cell.angle_alpha   90.00
_cell.angle_beta   90.00
_cell.angle_gamma   90.00
#
_symmetry.space_group_name_H-M   'P 1'
#
loop_
_entity.id
_entity.type
_entity.pdbx_description
1 polymer ?
#
loop_
_entity_poly.entity_id
_entity_poly.type
_entity_poly.pdbx_seq_one_letter_code
_entity_poly.pdbx_strand_id
1 'polypeptide(L)'
;MRKKLDKYIKKSDLMNISLKVGGEKFAFNLYDELRIDVNRMTEEIKEQPSYYSFLCLLLVKLETLEDDREMEFEKVKAELTIKYKEETDPLTHKPYNNDVAKAKVIANPKYKAYFKKYSKAKTNKGIVKSAVKAFEHRQGLLQTLSANVRNERNNI
;
A
#
# COMPACT_ATOMS: atom_id res chain seq x y z
N MET A 1 -20.60 23.90 -6.16
CA MET A 1 -19.45 23.95 -7.08
C MET A 1 -18.96 22.52 -7.35
N ARG A 2 -19.17 21.94 -8.54
CA ARG A 2 -18.59 20.61 -8.85
C ARG A 2 -17.08 20.77 -8.96
N LYS A 3 -16.34 20.20 -8.01
CA LYS A 3 -14.88 20.32 -7.96
C LYS A 3 -14.30 19.54 -9.13
N LYS A 4 -13.32 20.10 -9.86
CA LYS A 4 -12.69 19.46 -11.02
C LYS A 4 -12.15 18.04 -10.71
N LEU A 5 -11.78 17.80 -9.45
CA LEU A 5 -11.32 16.51 -8.94
C LEU A 5 -12.41 15.43 -8.92
N ASP A 6 -13.69 15.78 -8.70
CA ASP A 6 -14.79 14.80 -8.64
C ASP A 6 -14.91 13.98 -9.93
N LYS A 7 -14.56 14.60 -11.07
CA LYS A 7 -14.56 13.92 -12.38
C LYS A 7 -13.57 12.75 -12.41
N TYR A 8 -12.41 12.92 -11.78
CA TYR A 8 -11.35 11.91 -11.76
C TYR A 8 -11.60 10.87 -10.68
N ILE A 9 -11.94 11.29 -9.46
CA ILE A 9 -12.08 10.38 -8.32
C ILE A 9 -13.15 9.30 -8.58
N LYS A 10 -14.29 9.67 -9.17
CA LYS A 10 -15.40 8.75 -9.46
C LYS A 10 -15.13 7.70 -10.53
N LYS A 11 -14.14 7.93 -11.40
CA LYS A 11 -13.88 7.11 -12.59
C LYS A 11 -12.49 6.50 -12.63
N SER A 12 -11.64 6.85 -11.66
CA SER A 12 -10.23 6.48 -11.68
C SER A 12 -10.01 5.10 -11.07
N ASP A 13 -9.26 4.27 -11.78
CA ASP A 13 -8.78 3.00 -11.26
C ASP A 13 -7.82 3.14 -10.08
N LEU A 14 -7.29 4.35 -9.84
CA LEU A 14 -6.49 4.63 -8.63
C LEU A 14 -7.29 4.44 -7.34
N MET A 15 -8.63 4.57 -7.40
CA MET A 15 -9.51 4.36 -6.26
C MET A 15 -9.91 2.88 -6.11
N ASN A 16 -9.67 2.05 -7.13
CA ASN A 16 -9.96 0.61 -7.09
C ASN A 16 -8.80 -0.13 -6.41
N ILE A 17 -9.01 -0.51 -5.15
CA ILE A 17 -8.04 -1.29 -4.40
C ILE A 17 -8.33 -2.77 -4.65
N SER A 18 -7.35 -3.52 -5.15
CA SER A 18 -7.43 -4.98 -5.33
C SER A 18 -6.15 -5.63 -4.83
N LEU A 19 -6.27 -6.42 -3.77
CA LEU A 19 -5.15 -7.02 -3.05
C LEU A 19 -5.38 -8.52 -2.84
N LYS A 20 -4.28 -9.28 -2.79
CA LYS A 20 -4.31 -10.69 -2.39
C LYS A 20 -3.35 -10.88 -1.23
N VAL A 21 -3.87 -11.27 -0.07
CA VAL A 21 -3.10 -11.46 1.18
C VAL A 21 -3.59 -12.73 1.87
N GLY A 22 -2.68 -13.62 2.25
CA GLY A 22 -3.04 -14.85 2.98
C GLY A 22 -3.96 -15.82 2.21
N GLY A 23 -3.98 -15.75 0.88
CA GLY A 23 -4.89 -16.56 0.05
C GLY A 23 -6.22 -15.88 -0.25
N GLU A 24 -6.62 -14.90 0.55
CA GLU A 24 -7.83 -14.10 0.36
C GLU A 24 -7.60 -12.97 -0.63
N LYS A 25 -8.63 -12.66 -1.42
CA LYS A 25 -8.64 -11.53 -2.36
C LYS A 25 -9.65 -10.51 -1.87
N PHE A 26 -9.19 -9.27 -1.73
CA PHE A 26 -10.01 -8.13 -1.35
C PHE A 26 -10.08 -7.17 -2.52
N ALA A 27 -11.28 -6.70 -2.85
CA ALA A 27 -11.47 -5.69 -3.88
C ALA A 27 -12.57 -4.72 -3.44
N PHE A 28 -12.27 -3.42 -3.45
CA PHE A 28 -13.21 -2.37 -3.09
C PHE A 28 -12.82 -1.04 -3.73
N ASN A 29 -13.79 -0.14 -3.87
CA ASN A 29 -13.55 1.21 -4.38
C ASN A 29 -13.50 2.21 -3.22
N LEU A 30 -12.33 2.80 -2.97
CA LEU A 30 -12.12 3.69 -1.82
C LEU A 30 -12.98 4.97 -1.89
N TYR A 31 -13.39 5.42 -3.07
CA TYR A 31 -14.29 6.58 -3.17
C TYR A 31 -15.67 6.23 -2.60
N ASP A 32 -16.22 5.08 -2.97
CA ASP A 32 -17.54 4.65 -2.51
C ASP A 32 -17.54 4.36 -1.01
N GLU A 33 -16.52 3.65 -0.52
CA GLU A 33 -16.37 3.30 0.90
C GLU A 33 -16.23 4.52 1.83
N LEU A 34 -15.65 5.63 1.34
CA LEU A 34 -15.45 6.83 2.14
C LEU A 34 -16.67 7.76 2.18
N ARG A 35 -17.69 7.54 1.34
CA ARG A 35 -18.90 8.37 1.36
C ARG A 35 -19.65 8.19 2.67
N ILE A 36 -20.19 9.28 3.19
CA ILE A 36 -21.03 9.28 4.38
C ILE A 36 -22.47 9.50 3.92
N ASP A 37 -23.36 8.58 4.29
CA ASP A 37 -24.80 8.75 4.16
C ASP A 37 -25.38 9.35 5.45
N VAL A 38 -25.73 10.64 5.39
CA VAL A 38 -26.27 11.36 6.54
C VAL A 38 -27.62 10.79 7.01
N ASN A 39 -28.38 10.15 6.13
CA ASN A 39 -29.67 9.54 6.49
C ASN A 39 -29.49 8.26 7.31
N ARG A 40 -28.28 7.67 7.31
CA ARG A 40 -27.92 6.43 8.01
C ARG A 40 -26.81 6.67 9.03
N MET A 41 -26.79 7.86 9.64
CA MET A 41 -25.71 8.30 10.54
C MET A 41 -25.44 7.31 11.70
N THR A 42 -26.49 6.68 12.23
CA THR A 42 -26.33 5.72 13.33
C THR A 42 -25.63 4.45 12.87
N GLU A 43 -25.96 3.93 11.70
CA GLU A 43 -25.28 2.79 11.07
C GLU A 43 -23.84 3.16 10.74
N GLU A 44 -23.62 4.32 10.11
CA GLU A 44 -22.30 4.82 9.71
C GLU A 44 -21.31 4.90 10.89
N ILE A 45 -21.78 5.37 12.05
CA ILE A 45 -20.97 5.43 13.28
C ILE A 45 -20.69 4.03 13.84
N LYS A 46 -21.65 3.10 13.75
CA LYS A 46 -21.49 1.73 14.25
C LYS A 46 -20.54 0.90 13.39
N GLU A 47 -20.55 1.11 12.08
CA GLU A 47 -19.77 0.33 11.11
C GLU A 47 -18.33 0.86 10.94
N GLN A 48 -18.12 2.18 11.08
CA GLN A 48 -16.81 2.83 10.93
C GLN A 48 -15.66 2.14 11.70
N PRO A 49 -15.81 1.74 12.99
CA PRO A 49 -14.75 1.06 13.72
C PRO A 49 -14.34 -0.27 13.08
N SER A 50 -15.31 -1.06 12.59
CA SER A 50 -15.03 -2.35 11.96
C SER A 50 -14.23 -2.19 10.67
N TYR A 51 -14.58 -1.22 9.82
CA TYR A 51 -13.84 -0.92 8.59
C TYR A 51 -12.41 -0.47 8.90
N TYR A 52 -12.26 0.46 9.86
CA TYR A 52 -10.97 0.95 10.28
C TYR A 52 -10.08 -0.17 10.86
N SER A 53 -10.62 -0.97 11.79
CA SER A 53 -9.89 -2.09 12.39
C SER A 53 -9.45 -3.12 11.35
N PHE A 54 -10.31 -3.45 10.38
CA PHE A 54 -9.96 -4.34 9.29
C PHE A 54 -8.76 -3.82 8.48
N LEU A 55 -8.79 -2.54 8.07
CA LEU A 55 -7.69 -1.93 7.31
C LEU A 55 -6.39 -1.85 8.12
N CYS A 56 -6.46 -1.58 9.42
CA CYS A 56 -5.30 -1.60 10.31
C CYS A 56 -4.66 -3.00 10.40
N LEU A 57 -5.48 -4.05 10.59
CA LEU A 57 -4.96 -5.43 10.63
C LEU A 57 -4.41 -5.87 9.27
N LEU A 58 -5.05 -5.46 8.18
CA LEU A 58 -4.54 -5.69 6.83
C LEU A 58 -3.20 -4.99 6.61
N LEU A 59 -3.04 -3.76 7.10
CA LEU A 59 -1.78 -3.01 7.03
C LEU A 59 -0.66 -3.73 7.77
N VAL A 60 -0.90 -4.21 8.99
CA VAL A 60 0.08 -4.99 9.76
C VAL A 60 0.52 -6.23 9.00
N LYS A 61 -0.42 -6.99 8.40
CA LYS A 61 -0.08 -8.15 7.56
C LYS A 61 0.77 -7.77 6.35
N LEU A 62 0.53 -6.61 5.74
CA LEU A 62 1.30 -6.13 4.60
C LEU A 62 2.67 -5.59 4.99
N GLU A 63 2.83 -5.04 6.20
CA GLU A 63 4.12 -4.66 6.79
C GLU A 63 5.01 -5.89 6.94
N THR A 64 4.50 -6.96 7.58
CA THR A 64 5.25 -8.22 7.68
C THR A 64 5.61 -8.80 6.31
N LEU A 65 4.68 -8.75 5.35
CA LEU A 65 4.95 -9.25 4.00
C LEU A 65 6.02 -8.41 3.28
N GLU A 66 6.08 -7.10 3.50
CA GLU A 66 7.14 -6.27 2.93
C GLU A 66 8.49 -6.62 3.53
N ASP A 67 8.57 -6.74 4.86
CA ASP A 67 9.80 -7.07 5.58
C ASP A 67 10.36 -8.42 5.12
N ASP A 68 9.50 -9.44 4.97
CA ASP A 68 9.88 -10.75 4.44
C ASP A 68 10.47 -10.65 3.03
N ARG A 69 9.83 -9.87 2.15
CA ARG A 69 10.29 -9.71 0.76
C ARG A 69 11.54 -8.85 0.65
N GLU A 70 11.72 -7.88 1.55
CA GLU A 70 12.94 -7.10 1.66
C GLU A 70 14.11 -7.98 2.07
N MET A 71 13.92 -8.81 3.10
CA MET A 71 14.92 -9.77 3.55
C MET A 71 15.33 -10.74 2.42
N GLU A 72 14.35 -11.33 1.72
CA GLU A 72 14.62 -12.19 0.56
C GLU A 72 15.42 -11.46 -0.54
N PHE A 73 15.04 -10.22 -0.84
CA PHE A 73 15.70 -9.39 -1.84
C PHE A 73 17.14 -9.04 -1.47
N GLU A 74 17.38 -8.59 -0.23
CA GLU A 74 18.71 -8.24 0.26
C GLU A 74 19.63 -9.47 0.31
N LYS A 75 19.11 -10.65 0.69
CA LYS A 75 19.86 -11.91 0.60
C LYS A 75 20.33 -12.19 -0.83
N VAL A 76 19.43 -12.13 -1.81
CA VAL A 76 19.76 -12.38 -3.23
C VAL A 76 20.76 -11.35 -3.76
N LYS A 77 20.58 -10.08 -3.39
CA LYS A 77 21.50 -9.01 -3.76
C LYS A 77 22.90 -9.24 -3.17
N ALA A 78 23.00 -9.68 -1.92
CA ALA A 78 24.28 -10.02 -1.29
C ALA A 78 24.95 -11.23 -1.97
N GLU A 79 24.20 -12.33 -2.17
CA GLU A 79 24.68 -13.53 -2.89
C GLU A 79 25.27 -13.18 -4.26
N LEU A 80 24.54 -12.38 -5.05
CA LEU A 80 24.99 -11.96 -6.37
C LEU A 80 26.18 -11.01 -6.31
N THR A 81 26.23 -10.14 -5.30
CA THR A 81 27.36 -9.21 -5.12
C THR A 81 28.65 -9.98 -4.83
N ILE A 82 28.60 -10.99 -3.95
CA ILE A 82 29.75 -11.85 -3.65
C ILE A 82 30.18 -12.59 -4.92
N LYS A 83 29.24 -13.28 -5.58
CA LYS A 83 29.49 -14.01 -6.82
C LYS A 83 30.19 -13.15 -7.87
N TYR A 84 29.65 -11.98 -8.19
CA TYR A 84 30.20 -11.13 -9.24
C TYR A 84 31.49 -10.40 -8.86
N LYS A 85 31.81 -10.30 -7.57
CA LYS A 85 33.13 -9.80 -7.11
C LYS A 85 34.22 -10.87 -7.21
N GLU A 86 33.85 -12.14 -7.05
CA GLU A 86 34.77 -13.27 -7.18
C GLU A 86 34.99 -13.67 -8.65
N GLU A 87 34.08 -13.30 -9.56
CA GLU A 87 34.28 -13.46 -11.00
C GLU A 87 35.42 -12.57 -11.53
N THR A 88 36.24 -13.16 -12.40
CA THR A 88 37.28 -12.45 -13.14
C THR A 88 36.79 -12.03 -14.53
N ASP A 89 37.27 -10.88 -14.98
CA ASP A 89 37.03 -10.39 -16.33
C ASP A 89 37.77 -11.30 -17.33
N PRO A 90 37.08 -11.89 -18.33
CA PRO A 90 37.71 -12.79 -19.30
C PRO A 90 38.81 -12.12 -20.15
N LEU A 91 38.76 -10.80 -20.32
CA LEU A 91 39.70 -10.04 -21.14
C LEU A 91 40.93 -9.59 -20.34
N THR A 92 40.76 -9.29 -19.05
CA THR A 92 41.85 -8.75 -18.21
C THR A 92 42.39 -9.75 -17.19
N HIS A 93 41.70 -10.88 -16.99
CA HIS A 93 41.94 -11.90 -15.96
C HIS A 93 42.00 -11.36 -14.52
N LYS A 94 41.50 -10.15 -14.29
CA LYS A 94 41.42 -9.53 -12.96
C LYS A 94 39.99 -9.63 -12.43
N PRO A 95 39.78 -9.66 -11.10
CA PRO A 95 38.45 -9.53 -10.51
C PRO A 95 37.71 -8.30 -11.03
N TYR A 96 36.40 -8.40 -11.23
CA TYR A 96 35.62 -7.23 -11.60
C TYR A 96 35.76 -6.11 -10.56
N ASN A 97 35.89 -4.88 -11.04
CA ASN A 97 35.80 -3.73 -10.14
C ASN A 97 34.38 -3.61 -9.56
N ASN A 98 34.26 -2.82 -8.48
CA ASN A 98 32.99 -2.70 -7.75
C ASN A 98 31.82 -2.22 -8.63
N ASP A 99 32.07 -1.37 -9.62
CA ASP A 99 31.02 -0.79 -10.46
C ASP A 99 30.51 -1.79 -11.49
N VAL A 100 31.41 -2.57 -12.10
CA VAL A 100 31.05 -3.65 -13.00
C VAL A 100 30.30 -4.76 -12.26
N ALA A 101 30.76 -5.14 -11.06
CA ALA A 101 30.07 -6.11 -10.22
C ALA A 101 28.64 -5.64 -9.88
N LYS A 102 28.46 -4.38 -9.47
CA LYS A 102 27.13 -3.79 -9.21
C LYS A 102 26.24 -3.80 -10.45
N ALA A 103 26.77 -3.41 -11.61
CA ALA A 103 26.02 -3.42 -12.87
C ALA A 103 25.53 -4.84 -13.22
N LYS A 104 26.39 -5.86 -13.02
CA LYS A 104 26.02 -7.27 -13.20
C LYS A 104 24.95 -7.73 -12.21
N VAL A 105 25.02 -7.35 -10.93
CA VAL A 105 23.98 -7.64 -9.93
C VAL A 105 22.63 -7.08 -10.39
N ILE A 106 22.57 -5.80 -10.75
CA ILE A 106 21.32 -5.13 -11.16
C ILE A 106 20.77 -5.74 -12.46
N ALA A 107 21.65 -6.12 -13.39
CA ALA A 107 21.25 -6.76 -14.64
C ALA A 107 20.69 -8.18 -14.44
N ASN A 108 21.06 -8.86 -13.36
CA ASN A 108 20.72 -10.26 -13.11
C ASN A 108 19.19 -10.50 -13.02
N PRO A 109 18.64 -11.50 -13.74
CA PRO A 109 17.21 -11.81 -13.70
C PRO A 109 16.67 -12.16 -12.30
N LYS A 110 17.45 -12.86 -11.47
CA LYS A 110 17.09 -13.21 -10.08
C LYS A 110 16.94 -11.93 -9.25
N TYR A 111 17.91 -11.01 -9.33
CA TYR A 111 17.81 -9.71 -8.67
C TYR A 111 16.52 -8.97 -9.05
N LYS A 112 16.27 -8.80 -10.36
CA LYS A 112 15.08 -8.11 -10.87
C LYS A 112 13.77 -8.77 -10.40
N ALA A 113 13.73 -10.10 -10.39
CA ALA A 113 12.55 -10.84 -9.95
C ALA A 113 12.23 -10.61 -8.47
N TYR A 114 13.24 -10.68 -7.59
CA TYR A 114 13.04 -10.44 -6.15
C TYR A 114 12.76 -8.97 -5.84
N PHE A 115 13.45 -8.04 -6.52
CA PHE A 115 13.17 -6.61 -6.42
C PHE A 115 11.72 -6.30 -6.80
N LYS A 116 11.20 -6.90 -7.88
CA LYS A 116 9.79 -6.72 -8.29
C LYS A 116 8.81 -7.22 -7.23
N LYS A 117 9.12 -8.35 -6.55
CA LYS A 117 8.29 -8.88 -5.46
C LYS A 117 8.28 -7.92 -4.26
N TYR A 118 9.45 -7.47 -3.82
CA TYR A 118 9.60 -6.49 -2.74
C TYR A 118 8.89 -5.17 -3.08
N SER A 119 9.15 -4.61 -4.25
CA SER A 119 8.50 -3.38 -4.72
C SER A 119 6.98 -3.51 -4.73
N LYS A 120 6.44 -4.64 -5.17
CA LYS A 120 4.99 -4.89 -5.14
C LYS A 120 4.43 -4.95 -3.71
N ALA A 121 5.12 -5.62 -2.78
CA ALA A 121 4.71 -5.67 -1.37
C ALA A 121 4.68 -4.26 -0.77
N LYS A 122 5.73 -3.46 -1.01
CA LYS A 122 5.84 -2.07 -0.61
C LYS A 122 4.73 -1.18 -1.17
N THR A 123 4.41 -1.33 -2.44
CA THR A 123 3.29 -0.61 -3.06
C THR A 123 1.96 -0.98 -2.41
N ASN A 124 1.70 -2.28 -2.21
CA ASN A 124 0.46 -2.75 -1.57
C ASN A 124 0.32 -2.19 -0.14
N LYS A 125 1.38 -2.23 0.67
CA LYS A 125 1.42 -1.60 1.99
C LYS A 125 1.07 -0.12 1.89
N GLY A 126 1.72 0.60 0.99
CA GLY A 126 1.51 2.04 0.79
C GLY A 126 0.06 2.39 0.46
N ILE A 127 -0.60 1.59 -0.37
CA ILE A 127 -2.02 1.77 -0.73
C ILE A 127 -2.92 1.62 0.50
N VAL A 128 -2.77 0.54 1.28
CA VAL A 128 -3.60 0.31 2.47
C VAL A 128 -3.31 1.36 3.54
N LYS A 129 -2.05 1.77 3.72
CA LYS A 129 -1.69 2.84 4.64
C LYS A 129 -2.39 4.16 4.32
N SER A 130 -2.53 4.48 3.03
CA SER A 130 -3.31 5.64 2.58
C SER A 130 -4.81 5.47 2.84
N ALA A 131 -5.36 4.26 2.68
CA ALA A 131 -6.75 3.97 2.99
C ALA A 131 -7.05 4.12 4.50
N VAL A 132 -6.18 3.60 5.38
CA VAL A 132 -6.27 3.77 6.84
C VAL A 132 -6.40 5.25 7.19
N LYS A 133 -5.49 6.09 6.68
CA LYS A 133 -5.54 7.55 6.90
C LYS A 133 -6.83 8.20 6.41
N ALA A 134 -7.34 7.75 5.25
CA ALA A 134 -8.59 8.27 4.73
C ALA A 134 -9.79 7.94 5.65
N PHE A 135 -9.80 6.75 6.25
CA PHE A 135 -10.79 6.37 7.24
C PHE A 135 -10.63 7.10 8.58
N GLU A 136 -9.41 7.43 9.02
CA GLU A 136 -9.19 8.32 10.17
C GLU A 136 -9.83 9.70 9.93
N HIS A 137 -9.61 10.27 8.74
CA HIS A 137 -10.26 11.53 8.35
C HIS A 137 -11.79 11.41 8.30
N ARG A 138 -12.32 10.29 7.77
CA ARG A 138 -13.76 10.01 7.74
C ARG A 138 -14.36 9.97 9.14
N GLN A 139 -13.69 9.35 10.10
CA GLN A 139 -14.12 9.32 11.50
C GLN A 139 -14.27 10.74 12.08
N GLY A 140 -13.29 11.61 11.85
CA GLY A 140 -13.36 13.00 12.31
C GLY A 140 -14.58 13.74 11.74
N LEU A 141 -14.86 13.53 10.44
CA LEU A 141 -16.05 14.11 9.79
C LEU A 141 -17.36 13.55 10.35
N LEU A 142 -17.45 12.24 10.59
CA LEU A 142 -18.63 11.62 11.20
C LEU A 142 -18.93 12.19 12.59
N GLN A 143 -17.90 12.40 13.41
CA GLN A 143 -18.05 13.02 14.73
C GLN A 143 -18.62 14.44 14.62
N THR A 144 -18.08 15.27 13.71
CA THR A 144 -18.58 16.63 13.47
C THR A 144 -20.01 16.63 12.95
N LEU A 145 -20.34 15.80 11.95
CA LEU A 145 -21.68 15.73 11.38
C LEU A 145 -22.70 15.24 12.41
N SER A 146 -22.36 14.23 13.21
CA SER A 146 -23.22 13.73 14.29
C SER A 146 -23.49 14.81 15.34
N ALA A 147 -22.48 15.61 15.69
CA ALA A 147 -22.68 16.75 16.59
C ALA A 147 -23.63 17.80 16.01
N ASN A 148 -23.49 18.14 14.73
CA ASN A 148 -24.36 19.11 14.06
C ASN A 148 -25.82 18.64 14.02
N VAL A 149 -26.06 17.37 13.65
CA VAL A 149 -27.43 16.80 13.60
C VAL A 149 -28.09 16.83 14.98
N ARG A 150 -27.34 16.61 16.07
CA ARG A 150 -27.88 16.73 17.43
C ARG A 150 -28.24 18.18 17.77
N ASN A 151 -27.39 19.14 17.41
CA ASN A 151 -27.65 20.56 17.66
C ASN A 151 -28.86 21.05 16.88
N GLU A 152 -29.01 20.66 15.61
CA GLU A 152 -30.19 20.99 14.80
C GLU A 152 -31.48 20.45 15.42
N ARG A 153 -31.48 19.21 15.92
CA ARG A 153 -32.64 18.62 16.61
C ARG A 153 -32.99 19.31 17.92
N ASN A 154 -32.01 19.88 18.62
CA ASN A 154 -32.24 20.59 19.89
C ASN A 154 -32.72 22.04 19.70
N ASN A 155 -32.61 22.58 18.48
CA ASN A 155 -33.01 23.95 18.12
C ASN A 155 -34.41 24.02 17.46
N ILE A 156 -35.11 22.88 17.34
CA ILE A 156 -36.49 22.75 16.84
C ILE A 156 -37.37 22.38 18.03
#